data_AF-A0A800F9C8-F1
#
_entry.id   AF-A0A800F9C8-F1
#
_cell.length_a   1.000
_cell.length_b   1.000
_cell.length_c   1.000
_cell.angle_alpha   90.00
_cell.angle_beta   90.00
_cell.angle_gamma   90.00
#
_symmetry.space_group_name_H-M   'P 1'
#
loop_
_entity.id
_entity.type
_entity.pdbx_description
1 polymer ?
#
loop_
_entity_poly.entity_id
_entity_poly.type
_entity_poly.pdbx_seq_one_letter_code
_entity_poly.pdbx_strand_id
1 'polypeptide(L)'
;MEGAEDESLAQVLRKLQRVYCGTIGYEFEHLEDPAVVRWLWNQVESGVHTQPLEAGPRVRLLQRLTEVELLEQFLHRAYLGQKRFSIEGTDMLVPMLDLALEESARTGAERVVLGMAHRGRLNVLAHFVGVGYEEILREFEGIEAEGAFTVEGTGDVKYHHGAEGERSLPDGSSIRITLAPNPSHLEFVNPVVEGMVRALQYRGEEQGAERDTRAVVPILIHGDAAFAGEGVVAETLNIGRLAGYTTGGTVHIIANNQIGFTTLPAEGRSTRYSSDLAKGFSFPIIHVNADDPEACLSAVRLAMAYRSEYRDDVVIDLVGYRRHGHNEGDEPSYTQPLAAKAIKDHDTVTTIYGKRLVAESALAEQDVEAMLTRVSAHLRDAQDEVRSEQHARTDVLSDSDLDVGLDAVPPVTLEALVEINRATLATPDGFGVHEK
;
A
#
# COMPACT_ATOMS: atom_id res chain seq x y z
N MET A 1 26.76 -10.99 16.01
CA MET A 1 27.05 -12.15 16.91
C MET A 1 28.43 -11.97 17.56
N GLU A 2 28.52 -11.44 18.78
CA GLU A 2 29.73 -11.53 19.62
C GLU A 2 29.45 -12.57 20.73
N GLY A 3 30.29 -13.61 20.85
CA GLY A 3 30.22 -14.59 21.94
C GLY A 3 30.10 -16.08 21.57
N ALA A 4 30.23 -16.48 20.30
CA ALA A 4 30.10 -17.88 19.88
C ALA A 4 31.47 -18.57 19.75
N GLU A 5 32.13 -18.92 20.85
CA GLU A 5 33.39 -19.69 20.78
C GLU A 5 33.22 -21.21 20.73
N ASP A 6 32.00 -21.78 20.84
CA ASP A 6 31.78 -23.25 20.81
C ASP A 6 30.47 -23.71 20.10
N GLU A 7 30.05 -23.07 19.00
CA GLU A 7 28.92 -23.60 18.19
C GLU A 7 29.39 -24.56 17.08
N SER A 8 28.78 -25.74 16.98
CA SER A 8 29.03 -26.65 15.85
C SER A 8 28.47 -26.08 14.54
N LEU A 9 29.09 -26.43 13.41
CA LEU A 9 28.59 -26.07 12.07
C LEU A 9 27.10 -26.41 11.88
N ALA A 10 26.64 -27.54 12.42
CA ALA A 10 25.25 -27.97 12.34
C ALA A 10 24.29 -27.10 13.16
N GLN A 11 24.74 -26.46 14.24
CA GLN A 11 23.95 -25.47 14.99
C GLN A 11 23.87 -24.16 14.23
N VAL A 12 25.01 -23.67 13.74
CA VAL A 12 25.07 -22.44 12.93
C VAL A 12 24.21 -22.56 11.67
N LEU A 13 24.32 -23.66 10.92
CA LEU A 13 23.52 -23.88 9.72
C LEU A 13 22.02 -23.87 10.01
N ARG A 14 21.59 -24.54 11.09
CA ARG A 14 20.16 -24.54 11.50
C ARG A 14 19.68 -23.16 11.91
N LYS A 15 20.54 -22.35 12.56
CA LYS A 15 20.23 -20.97 12.91
C LYS A 15 20.05 -20.12 11.65
N LEU A 16 21.01 -20.18 10.73
CA LEU A 16 20.95 -19.44 9.46
C LEU A 16 19.76 -19.87 8.59
N GLN A 17 19.46 -21.17 8.50
CA GLN A 17 18.29 -21.67 7.77
C GLN A 17 16.97 -21.15 8.37
N ARG A 18 16.88 -21.06 9.70
CA ARG A 18 15.68 -20.51 10.36
C ARG A 18 15.50 -19.02 10.05
N VAL A 19 16.60 -18.28 9.98
CA VAL A 19 16.58 -16.82 9.73
C VAL A 19 16.33 -16.51 8.25
N TYR A 20 17.02 -17.18 7.33
CA TYR A 20 17.09 -16.79 5.92
C TYR A 20 16.32 -17.71 4.95
N CYS A 21 15.81 -18.86 5.41
CA CYS A 21 15.14 -19.85 4.56
C CYS A 21 13.72 -20.20 5.05
N GLY A 22 13.09 -19.27 5.76
CA GLY A 22 11.70 -19.37 6.22
C GLY A 22 10.70 -18.82 5.20
N THR A 23 9.61 -18.26 5.69
CA THR A 23 8.56 -17.57 4.91
C THR A 23 8.90 -16.12 4.57
N ILE A 24 10.05 -15.63 5.06
CA ILE A 24 10.64 -14.34 4.70
C ILE A 24 12.00 -14.59 4.04
N GLY A 25 12.24 -13.94 2.91
CA GLY A 25 13.54 -13.85 2.25
C GLY A 25 14.02 -12.40 2.21
N TYR A 26 15.32 -12.19 2.28
CA TYR A 26 15.91 -10.86 2.34
C TYR A 26 16.98 -10.69 1.26
N GLU A 27 16.94 -9.59 0.54
CA GLU A 27 18.01 -9.17 -0.37
C GLU A 27 18.46 -7.76 0.00
N PHE A 28 19.66 -7.68 0.58
CA PHE A 28 20.28 -6.40 0.90
C PHE A 28 21.81 -6.39 0.76
N GLU A 29 22.42 -7.52 0.37
CA GLU A 29 23.88 -7.58 0.11
C GLU A 29 24.31 -6.73 -1.09
N HIS A 30 23.37 -6.34 -1.96
CA HIS A 30 23.62 -5.46 -3.10
C HIS A 30 23.69 -3.98 -2.73
N LEU A 31 23.38 -3.61 -1.48
CA LEU A 31 23.47 -2.22 -1.03
C LEU A 31 24.94 -1.78 -0.98
N GLU A 32 25.19 -0.55 -1.43
CA GLU A 32 26.54 0.02 -1.50
C GLU A 32 27.13 0.39 -0.14
N ASP A 33 26.30 0.78 0.85
CA ASP A 33 26.76 1.20 2.17
C ASP A 33 26.92 0.01 3.14
N PRO A 34 28.16 -0.37 3.54
CA PRO A 34 28.39 -1.49 4.44
C PRO A 34 27.81 -1.29 5.85
N ALA A 35 27.60 -0.05 6.29
CA ALA A 35 26.99 0.24 7.58
C ALA A 35 25.50 -0.14 7.57
N VAL A 36 24.81 0.15 6.47
CA VAL A 36 23.41 -0.23 6.24
C VAL A 36 23.27 -1.74 6.16
N VAL A 37 24.13 -2.42 5.39
CA VAL A 37 24.15 -3.89 5.29
C VAL A 37 24.34 -4.53 6.67
N ARG A 38 25.30 -4.02 7.46
CA ARG A 38 25.54 -4.53 8.82
C ARG A 38 24.36 -4.30 9.76
N TRP A 39 23.70 -3.15 9.64
CA TRP A 39 22.48 -2.88 10.41
C TRP A 39 21.38 -3.88 10.05
N LEU A 40 21.17 -4.16 8.75
CA LEU A 40 20.20 -5.15 8.29
C LEU A 40 20.54 -6.56 8.77
N TRP A 41 21.81 -6.99 8.73
CA TRP A 41 22.24 -8.24 9.38
C TRP A 41 21.85 -8.28 10.85
N ASN A 42 22.14 -7.23 11.61
CA ASN A 42 21.81 -7.18 13.03
C ASN A 42 20.30 -7.22 13.27
N GLN A 43 19.49 -6.50 12.51
CA GLN A 43 18.03 -6.54 12.61
C GLN A 43 17.46 -7.91 12.27
N VAL A 44 18.02 -8.57 11.25
CA VAL A 44 17.56 -9.86 10.76
C VAL A 44 17.95 -10.98 11.71
N GLU A 45 19.22 -11.06 12.09
CA GLU A 45 19.73 -12.15 12.96
C GLU A 45 19.33 -11.99 14.43
N SER A 46 19.02 -10.78 14.90
CA SER A 46 18.49 -10.59 16.26
C SER A 46 17.03 -11.01 16.40
N GLY A 47 16.28 -11.09 15.30
CA GLY A 47 14.86 -11.43 15.30
C GLY A 47 13.96 -10.37 15.94
N VAL A 48 14.41 -9.12 16.10
CA VAL A 48 13.61 -8.03 16.69
C VAL A 48 12.34 -7.77 15.88
N HIS A 49 12.42 -7.86 14.55
CA HIS A 49 11.27 -7.65 13.67
C HIS A 49 10.32 -8.87 13.61
N THR A 50 10.82 -10.08 13.89
CA THR A 50 10.07 -11.36 13.85
C THR A 50 9.49 -11.77 15.20
N GLN A 51 9.35 -10.85 16.15
CA GLN A 51 8.76 -11.18 17.44
C GLN A 51 7.30 -11.63 17.26
N PRO A 52 6.91 -12.77 17.89
CA PRO A 52 5.58 -13.32 17.72
C PRO A 52 4.53 -12.34 18.23
N LEU A 53 3.36 -12.38 17.61
CA LEU A 53 2.23 -11.60 18.10
C LEU A 53 1.68 -12.20 19.39
N GLU A 54 1.29 -11.33 20.32
CA GLU A 54 0.45 -11.71 21.45
C GLU A 54 -0.93 -12.23 20.98
N ALA A 55 -1.62 -13.01 21.82
CA ALA A 55 -2.88 -13.65 21.46
C ALA A 55 -3.96 -12.65 20.97
N GLY A 56 -4.10 -11.50 21.64
CA GLY A 56 -5.08 -10.47 21.25
C GLY A 56 -4.85 -9.91 19.83
N PRO A 57 -3.65 -9.39 19.51
CA PRO A 57 -3.27 -9.03 18.14
C PRO A 57 -3.47 -10.14 17.11
N ARG A 58 -3.20 -11.41 17.45
CA ARG A 58 -3.43 -12.53 16.53
C ARG A 58 -4.90 -12.69 16.15
N VAL A 59 -5.81 -12.57 17.13
CA VAL A 59 -7.26 -12.61 16.87
C VAL A 59 -7.72 -11.41 16.05
N ARG A 60 -7.18 -10.21 16.31
CA ARG A 60 -7.48 -9.02 15.49
C ARG A 60 -6.98 -9.15 14.06
N LEU A 61 -5.83 -9.79 13.85
CA LEU A 61 -5.32 -10.08 12.51
C LEU A 61 -6.26 -11.02 11.76
N LEU A 62 -6.74 -12.10 12.41
CA LEU A 62 -7.73 -12.99 11.80
C LEU A 62 -9.05 -12.25 11.53
N GLN A 63 -9.48 -11.37 12.42
CA GLN A 63 -10.65 -10.52 12.23
C GLN A 63 -10.53 -9.69 10.95
N ARG A 64 -9.40 -9.00 10.77
CA ARG A 64 -9.17 -8.18 9.58
C ARG A 64 -9.15 -9.03 8.30
N LEU A 65 -8.46 -10.17 8.31
CA LEU A 65 -8.46 -11.09 7.17
C LEU A 65 -9.87 -11.58 6.83
N THR A 66 -10.68 -11.86 7.84
CA THR A 66 -12.07 -12.28 7.66
C THR A 66 -12.93 -11.17 7.05
N GLU A 67 -12.73 -9.92 7.47
CA GLU A 67 -13.40 -8.76 6.84
C GLU A 67 -13.02 -8.62 5.37
N VAL A 68 -11.73 -8.71 5.07
CA VAL A 68 -11.19 -8.60 3.71
C VAL A 68 -11.76 -9.68 2.78
N GLU A 69 -11.68 -10.93 3.22
CA GLU A 69 -12.15 -12.08 2.44
C GLU A 69 -13.67 -12.06 2.24
N LEU A 70 -14.44 -11.73 3.29
CA LEU A 70 -15.89 -11.77 3.20
C LEU A 70 -16.46 -10.63 2.36
N LEU A 71 -15.82 -9.45 2.32
CA LEU A 71 -16.21 -8.39 1.39
C LEU A 71 -16.09 -8.87 -0.07
N GLU A 72 -14.98 -9.52 -0.43
CA GLU A 72 -14.78 -10.10 -1.77
C GLU A 72 -15.82 -11.15 -2.12
N GLN A 73 -16.03 -12.13 -1.23
CA GLN A 73 -17.00 -13.21 -1.46
C GLN A 73 -18.43 -12.69 -1.47
N PHE A 74 -18.74 -11.63 -0.72
CA PHE A 74 -20.03 -10.97 -0.75
C PHE A 74 -20.26 -10.30 -2.11
N LEU A 75 -19.34 -9.43 -2.54
CA LEU A 75 -19.43 -8.75 -3.82
C LEU A 75 -19.49 -9.73 -4.99
N HIS A 76 -18.70 -10.81 -4.94
CA HIS A 76 -18.71 -11.86 -5.95
C HIS A 76 -20.08 -12.53 -6.11
N ARG A 77 -20.77 -12.80 -4.99
CA ARG A 77 -22.09 -13.44 -4.99
C ARG A 77 -23.22 -12.48 -5.33
N ALA A 78 -23.16 -11.26 -4.82
CA ALA A 78 -24.22 -10.27 -4.95
C ALA A 78 -24.21 -9.58 -6.33
N TYR A 79 -23.04 -9.34 -6.92
CA TYR A 79 -22.88 -8.53 -8.13
C TYR A 79 -22.16 -9.29 -9.24
N LEU A 80 -22.82 -10.31 -9.78
CA LEU A 80 -22.28 -11.16 -10.84
C LEU A 80 -21.90 -10.35 -12.09
N GLY A 81 -20.68 -10.55 -12.58
CA GLY A 81 -20.17 -9.89 -13.79
C GLY A 81 -19.68 -8.46 -13.59
N GLN A 82 -19.85 -7.87 -12.40
CA GLN A 82 -19.24 -6.57 -12.08
C GLN A 82 -17.75 -6.74 -11.83
N LYS A 83 -16.95 -5.88 -12.47
CA LYS A 83 -15.50 -5.88 -12.27
C LYS A 83 -15.18 -5.42 -10.86
N ARG A 84 -14.38 -6.18 -10.10
CA ARG A 84 -13.89 -5.82 -8.75
C ARG A 84 -12.38 -5.90 -8.57
N PHE A 85 -11.69 -6.65 -9.43
CA PHE A 85 -10.25 -6.86 -9.36
C PHE A 85 -9.81 -7.40 -7.99
N SER A 86 -10.38 -8.55 -7.66
CA SER A 86 -10.27 -9.19 -6.34
C SER A 86 -8.85 -9.24 -5.76
N ILE A 87 -8.74 -8.98 -4.46
CA ILE A 87 -7.51 -9.12 -3.66
C ILE A 87 -7.14 -10.57 -3.33
N GLU A 88 -8.08 -11.52 -3.47
CA GLU A 88 -7.96 -12.90 -2.95
C GLU A 88 -6.68 -13.60 -3.44
N GLY A 89 -5.84 -13.95 -2.47
CA GLY A 89 -4.48 -14.49 -2.63
C GLY A 89 -3.36 -13.50 -2.30
N THR A 90 -3.70 -12.23 -2.04
CA THR A 90 -2.82 -11.17 -1.54
C THR A 90 -3.48 -10.36 -0.41
N ASP A 91 -4.44 -10.96 0.29
CA ASP A 91 -5.31 -10.35 1.31
C ASP A 91 -4.51 -9.67 2.43
N MET A 92 -3.32 -10.19 2.74
CA MET A 92 -2.39 -9.63 3.72
C MET A 92 -1.94 -8.19 3.42
N LEU A 93 -2.14 -7.68 2.20
CA LEU A 93 -1.90 -6.28 1.86
C LEU A 93 -2.60 -5.33 2.86
N VAL A 94 -3.87 -5.57 3.19
CA VAL A 94 -4.62 -4.67 4.09
C VAL A 94 -4.06 -4.68 5.52
N PRO A 95 -3.86 -5.85 6.19
CA PRO A 95 -3.18 -5.87 7.49
C PRO A 95 -1.75 -5.29 7.47
N MET A 96 -1.01 -5.43 6.36
CA MET A 96 0.31 -4.84 6.21
C MET A 96 0.23 -3.31 6.19
N LEU A 97 -0.76 -2.73 5.50
CA LEU A 97 -1.02 -1.30 5.50
C LEU A 97 -1.45 -0.81 6.90
N ASP A 98 -2.33 -1.56 7.59
CA ASP A 98 -2.74 -1.25 8.96
C ASP A 98 -1.52 -1.08 9.88
N LEU A 99 -0.56 -2.02 9.81
CA LEU A 99 0.66 -1.93 10.62
C LEU A 99 1.60 -0.81 10.14
N ALA A 100 1.76 -0.61 8.83
CA ALA A 100 2.59 0.48 8.31
C ALA A 100 2.09 1.86 8.75
N LEU A 101 0.77 2.04 8.84
CA LEU A 101 0.12 3.24 9.37
C LEU A 101 0.41 3.42 10.86
N GLU A 102 0.27 2.36 11.66
CA GLU A 102 0.60 2.39 13.10
C GLU A 102 2.07 2.73 13.34
N GLU A 103 3.00 2.12 12.61
CA GLU A 103 4.43 2.42 12.72
C GLU A 103 4.75 3.85 12.23
N SER A 104 4.09 4.32 11.17
CA SER A 104 4.23 5.71 10.70
C SER A 104 3.84 6.69 11.80
N ALA A 105 2.68 6.50 12.42
CA ALA A 105 2.21 7.32 13.53
C ALA A 105 3.17 7.30 14.72
N ARG A 106 3.70 6.12 15.11
CA ARG A 106 4.68 5.99 16.20
C ARG A 106 5.96 6.78 15.93
N THR A 107 6.34 6.96 14.66
CA THR A 107 7.50 7.77 14.26
C THR A 107 7.20 9.26 14.08
N GLY A 108 5.97 9.70 14.40
CA GLY A 108 5.54 11.09 14.36
C GLY A 108 4.93 11.53 13.02
N ALA A 109 4.51 10.59 12.16
CA ALA A 109 3.77 10.93 10.96
C ALA A 109 2.34 11.37 11.30
N GLU A 110 1.87 12.40 10.61
CA GLU A 110 0.51 12.95 10.72
C GLU A 110 -0.37 12.45 9.56
N ARG A 111 0.25 11.99 8.47
CA ARG A 111 -0.45 11.51 7.28
C ARG A 111 0.32 10.39 6.56
N VAL A 112 -0.43 9.46 5.97
CA VAL A 112 0.05 8.52 4.96
C VAL A 112 -0.63 8.84 3.64
N VAL A 113 0.13 8.88 2.54
CA VAL A 113 -0.41 9.03 1.18
C VAL A 113 -0.12 7.76 0.38
N LEU A 114 -1.15 7.21 -0.25
CA LEU A 114 -1.08 5.97 -1.00
C LEU A 114 -1.25 6.19 -2.50
N GLY A 115 -0.42 5.49 -3.27
CA GLY A 115 -0.68 5.19 -4.67
C GLY A 115 -0.92 3.71 -4.84
N MET A 116 -2.00 3.32 -5.53
CA MET A 116 -2.23 1.92 -5.86
C MET A 116 -3.03 1.76 -7.15
N ALA A 117 -2.83 0.63 -7.82
CA ALA A 117 -3.66 0.21 -8.94
C ALA A 117 -5.03 -0.36 -8.48
N HIS A 118 -5.73 -1.05 -9.38
CA HIS A 118 -7.07 -1.59 -9.15
C HIS A 118 -7.13 -2.78 -8.17
N ARG A 119 -6.06 -3.57 -8.04
CA ARG A 119 -6.06 -4.86 -7.32
C ARG A 119 -6.31 -4.66 -5.83
N GLY A 120 -7.43 -5.18 -5.32
CA GLY A 120 -7.80 -5.06 -3.91
C GLY A 120 -8.11 -3.64 -3.44
N ARG A 121 -8.32 -2.68 -4.36
CA ARG A 121 -8.59 -1.29 -4.00
C ARG A 121 -9.85 -1.11 -3.14
N LEU A 122 -10.91 -1.88 -3.40
CA LEU A 122 -12.13 -1.81 -2.58
C LEU A 122 -11.87 -2.21 -1.13
N ASN A 123 -11.01 -3.21 -0.93
CA ASN A 123 -10.59 -3.65 0.38
C ASN A 123 -9.74 -2.59 1.10
N VAL A 124 -8.87 -1.90 0.37
CA VAL A 124 -8.11 -0.76 0.92
C VAL A 124 -9.06 0.40 1.27
N LEU A 125 -10.01 0.74 0.40
CA LEU A 125 -11.02 1.76 0.68
C LEU A 125 -11.82 1.42 1.95
N ALA A 126 -12.37 0.21 2.02
CA ALA A 126 -13.22 -0.21 3.12
C ALA A 126 -12.48 -0.29 4.47
N HIS A 127 -11.33 -0.98 4.48
CA HIS A 127 -10.72 -1.42 5.73
C HIS A 127 -9.50 -0.59 6.13
N PHE A 128 -8.85 0.06 5.17
CA PHE A 128 -7.69 0.90 5.45
C PHE A 128 -8.07 2.38 5.54
N VAL A 129 -8.69 2.93 4.49
CA VAL A 129 -9.14 4.34 4.44
C VAL A 129 -10.35 4.56 5.35
N GLY A 130 -11.27 3.60 5.41
CA GLY A 130 -12.46 3.66 6.28
C GLY A 130 -13.74 4.07 5.58
N VAL A 131 -13.83 3.84 4.26
CA VAL A 131 -15.06 4.04 3.48
C VAL A 131 -16.11 3.01 3.90
N GLY A 132 -17.34 3.45 4.16
CA GLY A 132 -18.42 2.57 4.61
C GLY A 132 -18.81 1.51 3.58
N TYR A 133 -19.30 0.35 4.04
CA TYR A 133 -19.78 -0.68 3.11
C TYR A 133 -20.98 -0.21 2.31
N GLU A 134 -21.88 0.57 2.92
CA GLU A 134 -23.05 1.15 2.28
C GLU A 134 -22.64 2.04 1.10
N GLU A 135 -21.60 2.85 1.28
CA GLU A 135 -21.07 3.72 0.24
C GLU A 135 -20.48 2.93 -0.93
N ILE A 136 -19.70 1.88 -0.63
CA ILE A 136 -19.19 0.97 -1.66
C ILE A 136 -20.34 0.26 -2.38
N LEU A 137 -21.36 -0.21 -1.66
CA LEU A 137 -22.48 -0.95 -2.22
C LEU A 137 -23.41 -0.06 -3.07
N ARG A 138 -23.59 1.22 -2.73
CA ARG A 138 -24.35 2.19 -3.56
C ARG A 138 -23.80 2.25 -4.99
N GLU A 139 -22.48 2.30 -5.14
CA GLU A 139 -21.81 2.28 -6.44
C GLU A 139 -22.03 0.97 -7.22
N PHE A 140 -22.24 -0.17 -6.55
CA PHE A 140 -22.59 -1.42 -7.22
C PHE A 140 -24.08 -1.52 -7.60
N GLU A 141 -24.96 -0.84 -6.86
CA GLU A 141 -26.40 -0.75 -7.17
C GLU A 141 -26.74 0.36 -8.18
N GLY A 142 -25.74 1.16 -8.61
CA GLY A 142 -25.92 2.28 -9.53
C GLY A 142 -26.66 3.46 -8.91
N ILE A 143 -26.60 3.58 -7.59
CA ILE A 143 -27.10 4.71 -6.82
C ILE A 143 -25.96 5.73 -6.74
N GLU A 144 -26.24 7.03 -6.89
CA GLU A 144 -25.25 8.07 -6.61
C GLU A 144 -24.69 7.84 -5.19
N ALA A 145 -23.45 7.38 -5.10
CA ALA A 145 -22.71 7.34 -3.86
C ALA A 145 -22.41 8.79 -3.46
N GLU A 146 -22.36 9.09 -2.16
CA GLU A 146 -21.81 10.35 -1.62
C GLU A 146 -20.38 10.07 -1.14
N GLY A 147 -19.41 10.98 -1.32
CA GLY A 147 -18.07 10.84 -0.73
C GLY A 147 -16.97 10.34 -1.68
N ALA A 148 -16.30 9.25 -1.33
CA ALA A 148 -15.10 8.73 -2.03
C ALA A 148 -15.37 8.32 -3.49
N PHE A 149 -16.63 8.15 -3.88
CA PHE A 149 -17.04 7.84 -5.25
C PHE A 149 -17.74 9.02 -5.96
N THR A 150 -17.82 10.20 -5.31
CA THR A 150 -18.28 11.43 -5.96
C THR A 150 -17.13 12.20 -6.57
N VAL A 151 -17.22 12.50 -7.86
CA VAL A 151 -16.32 13.44 -8.54
C VAL A 151 -17.16 14.39 -9.38
N GLU A 152 -17.01 15.69 -9.16
CA GLU A 152 -17.56 16.72 -10.04
C GLU A 152 -16.84 16.66 -11.40
N GLY A 153 -17.58 16.42 -12.49
CA GLY A 153 -17.02 16.33 -13.85
C GLY A 153 -17.59 15.16 -14.66
N THR A 154 -16.82 14.66 -15.64
CA THR A 154 -17.27 13.56 -16.53
C THR A 154 -17.38 12.18 -15.87
N GLY A 155 -17.07 12.09 -14.57
CA GLY A 155 -16.91 10.84 -13.83
C GLY A 155 -15.63 10.07 -14.20
N ASP A 156 -15.36 8.99 -13.47
CA ASP A 156 -14.35 7.97 -13.77
C ASP A 156 -14.87 6.61 -13.27
N VAL A 157 -14.15 5.51 -13.52
CA VAL A 157 -14.53 4.21 -12.92
C VAL A 157 -14.19 4.20 -11.43
N LYS A 158 -15.01 3.53 -10.61
CA LYS A 158 -14.86 3.41 -9.15
C LYS A 158 -13.48 3.01 -8.61
N TYR A 159 -12.64 2.40 -9.44
CA TYR A 159 -11.27 2.01 -9.08
C TYR A 159 -10.23 3.13 -9.25
N HIS A 160 -10.63 4.32 -9.70
CA HIS A 160 -9.76 5.47 -9.96
C HIS A 160 -9.95 6.61 -8.97
N HIS A 161 -11.05 6.61 -8.22
CA HIS A 161 -11.35 7.71 -7.30
C HIS A 161 -10.39 7.72 -6.11
N GLY A 162 -9.96 8.93 -5.74
CA GLY A 162 -9.21 9.16 -4.52
C GLY A 162 -10.15 9.12 -3.32
N ALA A 163 -9.58 8.92 -2.14
CA ALA A 163 -10.35 8.91 -0.90
C ALA A 163 -9.50 9.47 0.23
N GLU A 164 -10.15 10.12 1.19
CA GLU A 164 -9.51 10.54 2.43
C GLU A 164 -10.16 9.85 3.61
N GLY A 165 -9.35 9.56 4.62
CA GLY A 165 -9.78 8.94 5.86
C GLY A 165 -8.94 9.40 7.03
N GLU A 166 -9.39 9.10 8.23
CA GLU A 166 -8.67 9.40 9.46
C GLU A 166 -8.81 8.23 10.42
N ARG A 167 -7.70 7.83 11.04
CA ARG A 167 -7.67 6.74 12.00
C ARG A 167 -7.27 7.25 13.37
N SER A 168 -8.13 7.00 14.36
CA SER A 168 -7.82 7.25 15.76
C SER A 168 -6.83 6.21 16.29
N LEU A 169 -5.85 6.68 17.05
CA LEU A 169 -4.79 5.89 17.65
C LEU A 169 -5.09 5.65 19.15
N PRO A 170 -4.50 4.60 19.77
CA PRO A 170 -4.77 4.28 21.18
C PRO A 170 -4.43 5.39 22.18
N ASP A 171 -3.54 6.31 21.82
CA ASP A 171 -3.14 7.46 22.65
C ASP A 171 -4.07 8.67 22.48
N GLY A 172 -5.11 8.56 21.65
CA GLY A 172 -6.08 9.62 21.38
C GLY A 172 -5.68 10.58 20.25
N SER A 173 -4.48 10.44 19.68
CA SER A 173 -4.10 11.14 18.45
C SER A 173 -4.76 10.49 17.23
N SER A 174 -4.66 11.13 16.07
CA SER A 174 -5.17 10.59 14.82
C SER A 174 -4.13 10.74 13.71
N ILE A 175 -4.22 9.84 12.72
CA ILE A 175 -3.39 9.88 11.51
C ILE A 175 -4.30 9.91 10.29
N ARG A 176 -4.01 10.84 9.37
CA ARG A 176 -4.76 11.01 8.13
C ARG A 176 -4.28 10.03 7.07
N ILE A 177 -5.20 9.61 6.22
CA ILE A 177 -4.95 8.70 5.11
C ILE A 177 -5.45 9.39 3.85
N THR A 178 -4.61 9.47 2.82
CA THR A 178 -4.99 9.99 1.51
C THR A 178 -4.66 8.93 0.46
N LEU A 179 -5.68 8.39 -0.20
CA LEU A 179 -5.50 7.56 -1.38
C LEU A 179 -5.58 8.45 -2.62
N ALA A 180 -4.52 8.51 -3.41
CA ALA A 180 -4.49 9.32 -4.62
C ALA A 180 -5.43 8.74 -5.69
N PRO A 181 -6.15 9.60 -6.44
CA PRO A 181 -6.81 9.16 -7.67
C PRO A 181 -5.77 8.79 -8.72
N ASN A 182 -6.11 7.84 -9.60
CA ASN A 182 -5.20 7.36 -10.63
C ASN A 182 -5.91 6.90 -11.89
N PRO A 183 -5.31 7.07 -13.08
CA PRO A 183 -5.84 6.46 -14.29
C PRO A 183 -5.58 4.94 -14.32
N SER A 184 -6.13 4.25 -15.34
CA SER A 184 -5.82 2.85 -15.63
C SER A 184 -4.36 2.58 -16.03
N HIS A 185 -3.63 3.62 -16.44
CA HIS A 185 -2.21 3.51 -16.81
C HIS A 185 -1.42 3.18 -15.54
N LEU A 186 -1.02 1.92 -15.42
CA LEU A 186 -0.37 1.40 -14.22
C LEU A 186 0.89 2.21 -13.91
N GLU A 187 1.19 2.37 -12.62
CA GLU A 187 2.38 3.06 -12.11
C GLU A 187 2.45 4.58 -12.36
N PHE A 188 1.58 5.18 -13.19
CA PHE A 188 1.57 6.63 -13.44
C PHE A 188 1.26 7.48 -12.19
N VAL A 189 0.58 6.89 -11.21
CA VAL A 189 0.28 7.56 -9.93
C VAL A 189 1.52 7.70 -9.04
N ASN A 190 2.56 6.90 -9.26
CA ASN A 190 3.75 6.85 -8.39
C ASN A 190 4.42 8.23 -8.24
N PRO A 191 4.85 8.92 -9.31
CA PRO A 191 5.47 10.24 -9.17
C PRO A 191 4.47 11.32 -8.72
N VAL A 192 3.17 11.12 -8.96
CA VAL A 192 2.12 12.03 -8.48
C VAL A 192 2.04 11.98 -6.96
N VAL A 193 2.03 10.78 -6.38
CA VAL A 193 2.05 10.58 -4.92
C VAL A 193 3.32 11.15 -4.30
N GLU A 194 4.49 10.93 -4.91
CA GLU A 194 5.74 11.55 -4.43
C GLU A 194 5.64 13.09 -4.41
N GLY A 195 5.07 13.69 -5.46
CA GLY A 195 4.81 15.12 -5.52
C GLY A 195 3.84 15.61 -4.44
N MET A 196 2.72 14.90 -4.25
CA MET A 196 1.72 15.20 -3.21
C MET A 196 2.35 15.14 -1.81
N VAL A 197 3.08 14.06 -1.51
CA VAL A 197 3.75 13.86 -0.23
C VAL A 197 4.75 14.97 0.02
N ARG A 198 5.61 15.25 -0.96
CA ARG A 198 6.60 16.31 -0.85
C ARG A 198 5.96 17.67 -0.56
N ALA A 199 4.85 18.00 -1.22
CA ALA A 199 4.13 19.24 -0.95
C ALA A 199 3.57 19.28 0.48
N LEU A 200 2.98 18.16 0.93
CA LEU A 200 2.38 18.03 2.26
C LEU A 200 3.41 17.97 3.42
N GLN A 201 4.71 17.77 3.12
CA GLN A 201 5.78 17.78 4.13
C GLN A 201 6.22 19.18 4.56
N TYR A 202 5.75 20.24 3.89
CA TYR A 202 5.99 21.62 4.31
C TYR A 202 4.97 22.06 5.35
N ARG A 203 5.44 22.67 6.44
CA ARG A 203 4.60 23.17 7.54
C ARG A 203 3.98 24.54 7.27
N GLY A 204 3.58 24.81 6.02
CA GLY A 204 3.03 26.09 5.60
C GLY A 204 3.30 26.40 4.13
N GLU A 205 2.62 27.43 3.62
CA GLU A 205 2.75 27.90 2.23
C GLU A 205 3.78 29.03 2.11
N GLU A 206 4.30 29.52 3.24
CA GLU A 206 5.23 30.64 3.29
C GLU A 206 6.62 30.30 2.73
N GLN A 207 7.27 31.32 2.18
CA GLN A 207 8.65 31.19 1.71
C GLN A 207 9.58 30.83 2.87
N GLY A 208 10.30 29.71 2.73
CA GLY A 208 11.19 29.20 3.77
C GLY A 208 10.50 28.29 4.80
N ALA A 209 9.24 27.90 4.56
CA ALA A 209 8.55 26.90 5.39
C ALA A 209 9.45 25.68 5.62
N GLU A 210 9.51 25.24 6.87
CA GLU A 210 10.27 24.06 7.25
C GLU A 210 9.65 22.81 6.63
N ARG A 211 10.50 21.96 6.03
CA ARG A 211 10.10 20.66 5.50
C ARG A 211 10.45 19.57 6.52
N ASP A 212 9.46 18.80 6.95
CA ASP A 212 9.65 17.61 7.78
C ASP A 212 9.26 16.35 7.00
N THR A 213 10.25 15.60 6.52
CA THR A 213 10.03 14.38 5.72
C THR A 213 9.40 13.22 6.52
N ARG A 214 9.23 13.40 7.83
CA ARG A 214 8.59 12.42 8.71
C ARG A 214 7.09 12.66 8.84
N ALA A 215 6.64 13.89 8.60
CA ALA A 215 5.24 14.28 8.80
C ALA A 215 4.29 13.53 7.86
N VAL A 216 4.76 13.18 6.67
CA VAL A 216 3.97 12.47 5.66
C VAL A 216 4.75 11.30 5.09
N VAL A 217 4.15 10.11 5.13
CA VAL A 217 4.77 8.86 4.66
C VAL A 217 4.13 8.40 3.34
N PRO A 218 4.91 8.28 2.25
CA PRO A 218 4.46 7.67 1.01
C PRO A 218 4.44 6.14 1.12
N ILE A 219 3.35 5.53 0.66
CA ILE A 219 3.24 4.08 0.43
C ILE A 219 2.77 3.84 -1.00
N LEU A 220 3.56 3.11 -1.79
CA LEU A 220 3.21 2.77 -3.18
C LEU A 220 2.94 1.27 -3.31
N ILE A 221 1.80 0.92 -3.88
CA ILE A 221 1.35 -0.46 -4.08
C ILE A 221 1.35 -0.76 -5.57
N HIS A 222 2.07 -1.82 -5.93
CA HIS A 222 2.38 -2.18 -7.31
C HIS A 222 1.84 -3.57 -7.68
N GLY A 223 1.64 -3.82 -8.97
CA GLY A 223 1.53 -5.18 -9.50
C GLY A 223 2.90 -5.72 -9.92
N ASP A 224 3.16 -7.02 -9.80
CA ASP A 224 4.46 -7.61 -10.13
C ASP A 224 4.90 -7.41 -11.59
N ALA A 225 3.96 -7.50 -12.52
CA ALA A 225 4.23 -7.27 -13.93
C ALA A 225 4.50 -5.79 -14.25
N ALA A 226 3.70 -4.88 -13.68
CA ALA A 226 3.80 -3.45 -13.94
C ALA A 226 5.04 -2.83 -13.29
N PHE A 227 5.37 -3.23 -12.06
CA PHE A 227 6.58 -2.78 -11.36
C PHE A 227 7.86 -3.05 -12.17
N ALA A 228 7.94 -4.22 -12.81
CA ALA A 228 9.09 -4.61 -13.62
C ALA A 228 9.04 -4.07 -15.06
N GLY A 229 7.85 -3.74 -15.57
CA GLY A 229 7.61 -3.42 -16.99
C GLY A 229 7.49 -1.93 -17.31
N GLU A 230 6.99 -1.11 -16.38
CA GLU A 230 6.70 0.30 -16.63
C GLU A 230 7.89 1.19 -16.26
N GLY A 231 8.43 1.91 -17.25
CA GLY A 231 9.62 2.75 -17.08
C GLY A 231 9.47 3.87 -16.04
N VAL A 232 8.24 4.35 -15.82
CA VAL A 232 7.94 5.37 -14.80
C VAL A 232 8.28 4.91 -13.38
N VAL A 233 8.31 3.60 -13.12
CA VAL A 233 8.76 3.04 -11.82
C VAL A 233 10.24 3.36 -11.62
N ALA A 234 11.09 3.05 -12.61
CA ALA A 234 12.52 3.35 -12.54
C ALA A 234 12.79 4.86 -12.43
N GLU A 235 12.02 5.68 -13.16
CA GLU A 235 12.11 7.15 -13.06
C GLU A 235 11.74 7.66 -11.66
N THR A 236 10.71 7.07 -11.03
CA THR A 236 10.28 7.44 -9.68
C THR A 236 11.32 7.04 -8.64
N LEU A 237 11.84 5.81 -8.72
CA LEU A 237 12.93 5.35 -7.83
C LEU A 237 14.18 6.23 -7.96
N ASN A 238 14.50 6.69 -9.17
CA ASN A 238 15.65 7.56 -9.42
C ASN A 238 15.52 8.93 -8.72
N ILE A 239 14.31 9.49 -8.60
CA ILE A 239 14.12 10.79 -7.94
C ILE A 239 14.04 10.70 -6.41
N GLY A 240 13.85 9.51 -5.84
CA GLY A 240 13.62 9.29 -4.40
C GLY A 240 14.70 9.88 -3.46
N ARG A 241 15.96 9.99 -3.93
CA ARG A 241 17.07 10.58 -3.15
C ARG A 241 17.48 11.99 -3.58
N LEU A 242 16.91 12.53 -4.66
CA LEU A 242 17.29 13.85 -5.16
C LEU A 242 16.75 14.95 -4.23
N ALA A 243 17.58 15.92 -3.86
CA ALA A 243 17.20 16.97 -2.89
C ALA A 243 15.88 17.70 -3.26
N GLY A 244 15.68 17.92 -4.57
CA GLY A 244 14.48 18.55 -5.11
C GLY A 244 13.22 17.70 -5.08
N TYR A 245 13.29 16.39 -4.80
CA TYR A 245 12.20 15.44 -4.99
C TYR A 245 11.97 14.50 -3.81
N THR A 246 13.03 14.20 -3.04
CA THR A 246 12.99 13.23 -1.94
C THR A 246 11.87 13.52 -0.92
N THR A 247 11.22 12.44 -0.52
CA THR A 247 10.14 12.37 0.47
C THR A 247 10.57 11.65 1.76
N GLY A 248 11.86 11.36 1.92
CA GLY A 248 12.40 10.68 3.11
C GLY A 248 12.10 9.18 3.16
N GLY A 249 12.06 8.55 1.98
CA GLY A 249 11.90 7.12 1.79
C GLY A 249 10.46 6.70 1.55
N THR A 250 10.23 5.90 0.52
CA THR A 250 8.93 5.29 0.17
C THR A 250 8.88 3.82 0.55
N VAL A 251 7.76 3.40 1.13
CA VAL A 251 7.49 1.98 1.36
C VAL A 251 6.77 1.44 0.13
N HIS A 252 7.44 0.58 -0.62
CA HIS A 252 6.88 -0.08 -1.78
C HIS A 252 6.36 -1.46 -1.39
N ILE A 253 5.12 -1.78 -1.76
CA ILE A 253 4.54 -3.12 -1.60
C ILE A 253 4.14 -3.64 -2.98
N ILE A 254 4.83 -4.67 -3.46
CA ILE A 254 4.47 -5.34 -4.70
C ILE A 254 3.48 -6.45 -4.35
N ALA A 255 2.22 -6.31 -4.78
CA ALA A 255 1.21 -7.37 -4.71
C ALA A 255 1.50 -8.43 -5.78
N ASN A 256 2.47 -9.29 -5.50
CA ASN A 256 3.02 -10.26 -6.43
C ASN A 256 2.17 -11.54 -6.45
N ASN A 257 1.13 -11.49 -7.28
CA ASN A 257 0.27 -12.63 -7.54
C ASN A 257 0.81 -13.57 -8.63
N GLN A 258 2.04 -13.33 -9.09
CA GLN A 258 2.79 -14.13 -10.06
C GLN A 258 2.16 -14.17 -11.47
N ILE A 259 1.33 -13.19 -11.86
CA ILE A 259 0.74 -13.14 -13.21
C ILE A 259 0.29 -11.74 -13.63
N GLY A 260 0.79 -11.27 -14.78
CA GLY A 260 0.31 -10.05 -15.43
C GLY A 260 -0.76 -10.35 -16.47
N PHE A 261 -2.05 -10.15 -16.15
CA PHE A 261 -3.17 -10.59 -17.00
C PHE A 261 -3.13 -12.11 -17.25
N THR A 262 -2.56 -12.54 -18.38
CA THR A 262 -2.31 -13.95 -18.76
C THR A 262 -0.82 -14.31 -18.83
N THR A 263 0.06 -13.30 -18.73
CA THR A 263 1.50 -13.40 -18.96
C THR A 263 2.21 -13.85 -17.70
N LEU A 264 3.06 -14.87 -17.82
CA LEU A 264 3.80 -15.44 -16.70
C LEU A 264 5.02 -14.57 -16.32
N PRO A 265 5.54 -14.71 -15.09
CA PRO A 265 6.72 -14.00 -14.62
C PRO A 265 7.93 -14.10 -15.55
N ALA A 266 8.18 -15.29 -16.11
CA ALA A 266 9.29 -15.54 -17.03
C ALA A 266 9.13 -14.83 -18.40
N GLU A 267 7.93 -14.35 -18.71
CA GLU A 267 7.61 -13.63 -19.94
C GLU A 267 7.45 -12.12 -19.69
N GLY A 268 7.18 -11.72 -18.45
CA GLY A 268 7.01 -10.32 -18.05
C GLY A 268 8.29 -9.59 -17.63
N ARG A 269 9.37 -10.31 -17.32
CA ARG A 269 10.65 -9.72 -16.89
C ARG A 269 11.85 -10.60 -17.24
N SER A 270 13.04 -9.97 -17.28
CA SER A 270 14.32 -10.64 -17.59
C SER A 270 15.17 -10.95 -16.35
N THR A 271 14.61 -10.77 -15.16
CA THR A 271 15.26 -10.95 -13.87
C THR A 271 14.44 -11.93 -13.00
N ARG A 272 14.99 -12.37 -11.86
CA ARG A 272 14.36 -13.42 -11.06
C ARG A 272 13.10 -12.91 -10.35
N TYR A 273 13.23 -11.79 -9.66
CA TYR A 273 12.17 -11.19 -8.87
C TYR A 273 11.60 -9.96 -9.58
N SER A 274 10.31 -9.68 -9.36
CA SER A 274 9.66 -8.44 -9.80
C SER A 274 10.35 -7.22 -9.18
N SER A 275 10.81 -7.34 -7.94
CA SER A 275 11.52 -6.30 -7.20
C SER A 275 12.96 -6.03 -7.67
N ASP A 276 13.53 -6.83 -8.58
CA ASP A 276 14.94 -6.70 -8.98
C ASP A 276 15.31 -5.33 -9.57
N LEU A 277 14.32 -4.58 -10.11
CA LEU A 277 14.52 -3.20 -10.55
C LEU A 277 15.07 -2.30 -9.42
N ALA A 278 14.63 -2.51 -8.19
CA ALA A 278 15.04 -1.73 -7.02
C ALA A 278 16.52 -1.94 -6.63
N LYS A 279 17.13 -3.05 -7.07
CA LYS A 279 18.56 -3.31 -6.84
C LYS A 279 19.45 -2.28 -7.51
N GLY A 280 19.04 -1.78 -8.69
CA GLY A 280 19.77 -0.74 -9.41
C GLY A 280 19.87 0.59 -8.65
N PHE A 281 19.02 0.78 -7.63
CA PHE A 281 18.99 1.96 -6.78
C PHE A 281 19.49 1.68 -5.35
N SER A 282 20.01 0.48 -5.08
CA SER A 282 20.47 0.05 -3.75
C SER A 282 19.39 0.17 -2.67
N PHE A 283 18.17 -0.26 -2.97
CA PHE A 283 17.11 -0.38 -1.95
C PHE A 283 17.02 -1.82 -1.43
N PRO A 284 16.84 -2.04 -0.11
CA PRO A 284 16.65 -3.37 0.44
C PRO A 284 15.29 -3.94 0.02
N ILE A 285 15.26 -5.26 -0.18
CA ILE A 285 14.09 -5.99 -0.62
C ILE A 285 13.78 -7.10 0.39
N ILE A 286 12.52 -7.17 0.80
CA ILE A 286 12.00 -8.20 1.70
C ILE A 286 10.92 -8.98 0.95
N HIS A 287 11.18 -10.24 0.64
CA HIS A 287 10.19 -11.13 0.04
C HIS A 287 9.44 -11.83 1.16
N VAL A 288 8.12 -11.91 1.06
CA VAL A 288 7.31 -12.56 2.09
C VAL A 288 6.17 -13.35 1.50
N ASN A 289 5.92 -14.54 2.06
CA ASN A 289 4.81 -15.40 1.66
C ASN A 289 3.48 -14.85 2.20
N ALA A 290 2.54 -14.53 1.30
CA ALA A 290 1.22 -14.00 1.63
C ALA A 290 0.39 -14.94 2.52
N ASP A 291 0.65 -16.25 2.50
CA ASP A 291 -0.03 -17.25 3.35
C ASP A 291 0.53 -17.33 4.78
N ASP A 292 1.55 -16.54 5.13
CA ASP A 292 2.05 -16.41 6.51
C ASP A 292 1.81 -15.01 7.07
N PRO A 293 0.65 -14.76 7.71
CA PRO A 293 0.27 -13.43 8.18
C PRO A 293 1.26 -12.78 9.15
N GLU A 294 1.84 -13.54 10.06
CA GLU A 294 2.79 -13.00 11.05
C GLU A 294 4.14 -12.64 10.40
N ALA A 295 4.56 -13.38 9.37
CA ALA A 295 5.74 -13.06 8.59
C ALA A 295 5.54 -11.77 7.77
N CYS A 296 4.37 -11.59 7.15
CA CYS A 296 4.00 -10.36 6.43
C CYS A 296 4.08 -9.12 7.34
N LEU A 297 3.56 -9.20 8.58
CA LEU A 297 3.70 -8.12 9.54
C LEU A 297 5.16 -7.90 9.98
N SER A 298 5.96 -8.97 10.08
CA SER A 298 7.39 -8.86 10.39
C SER A 298 8.16 -8.15 9.26
N ALA A 299 7.81 -8.40 8.01
CA ALA A 299 8.38 -7.69 6.85
C ALA A 299 8.07 -6.18 6.92
N VAL A 300 6.83 -5.80 7.28
CA VAL A 300 6.47 -4.39 7.50
C VAL A 300 7.27 -3.76 8.63
N ARG A 301 7.43 -4.45 9.77
CA ARG A 301 8.25 -3.91 10.88
C ARG A 301 9.67 -3.61 10.46
N LEU A 302 10.31 -4.52 9.72
CA LEU A 302 11.67 -4.32 9.22
C LEU A 302 11.74 -3.17 8.22
N ALA A 303 10.79 -3.10 7.27
CA ALA A 303 10.72 -2.03 6.29
C ALA A 303 10.53 -0.65 6.96
N MET A 304 9.61 -0.55 7.91
CA MET A 304 9.34 0.69 8.64
C MET A 304 10.52 1.10 9.52
N ALA A 305 11.20 0.14 10.16
CA ALA A 305 12.41 0.40 10.92
C ALA A 305 13.53 0.93 10.01
N TYR A 306 13.74 0.30 8.84
CA TYR A 306 14.73 0.75 7.85
C TYR A 306 14.45 2.18 7.38
N ARG A 307 13.20 2.44 6.95
CA ARG A 307 12.79 3.77 6.51
C ARG A 307 12.98 4.82 7.60
N SER A 308 12.64 4.49 8.84
CA SER A 308 12.78 5.42 9.98
C SER A 308 14.25 5.78 10.25
N GLU A 309 15.14 4.77 10.19
CA GLU A 309 16.57 4.93 10.43
C GLU A 309 17.26 5.67 9.27
N TYR A 310 17.02 5.24 8.02
CA TYR A 310 17.81 5.67 6.86
C TYR A 310 17.12 6.69 5.95
N ARG A 311 15.82 6.92 6.12
CA ARG A 311 15.02 7.87 5.30
C ARG A 311 15.11 7.57 3.81
N ASP A 312 15.02 6.30 3.48
CA ASP A 312 15.28 5.76 2.16
C ASP A 312 14.26 4.68 1.79
N ASP A 313 14.12 4.41 0.49
CA ASP A 313 13.09 3.51 -0.02
C ASP A 313 13.36 2.06 0.36
N VAL A 314 12.29 1.30 0.55
CA VAL A 314 12.33 -0.13 0.88
C VAL A 314 11.21 -0.86 0.17
N VAL A 315 11.50 -2.05 -0.34
CA VAL A 315 10.55 -2.86 -1.12
C VAL A 315 10.16 -4.10 -0.34
N ILE A 316 8.85 -4.31 -0.21
CA ILE A 316 8.26 -5.58 0.23
C ILE A 316 7.63 -6.26 -1.00
N ASP A 317 8.14 -7.44 -1.34
CA ASP A 317 7.57 -8.32 -2.37
C ASP A 317 6.62 -9.32 -1.68
N LEU A 318 5.31 -9.00 -1.68
CA LEU A 318 4.26 -9.84 -1.11
C LEU A 318 3.90 -10.93 -2.12
N VAL A 319 4.52 -12.09 -1.98
CA VAL A 319 4.38 -13.21 -2.90
C VAL A 319 3.17 -14.06 -2.52
N GLY A 320 2.15 -14.02 -3.38
CA GLY A 320 0.89 -14.74 -3.22
C GLY A 320 0.40 -15.30 -4.56
N TYR A 321 -0.90 -15.24 -4.77
CA TYR A 321 -1.55 -15.72 -5.99
C TYR A 321 -2.76 -14.86 -6.34
N ARG A 322 -3.38 -15.11 -7.50
CA ARG A 322 -4.66 -14.49 -7.89
C ARG A 322 -5.72 -15.58 -7.97
N ARG A 323 -6.71 -15.56 -7.07
CA ARG A 323 -7.75 -16.61 -7.00
C ARG A 323 -8.62 -16.69 -8.24
N HIS A 324 -8.97 -15.53 -8.80
CA HIS A 324 -9.84 -15.41 -9.96
C HIS A 324 -9.07 -15.02 -11.24
N GLY A 325 -9.79 -14.89 -12.36
CA GLY A 325 -9.28 -14.26 -13.57
C GLY A 325 -8.73 -12.85 -13.34
N HIS A 326 -8.19 -12.21 -14.38
CA HIS A 326 -7.68 -10.83 -14.22
C HIS A 326 -8.81 -9.89 -13.81
N ASN A 327 -9.97 -10.06 -14.44
CA ASN A 327 -11.27 -9.65 -13.94
C ASN A 327 -12.20 -10.86 -13.78
N GLU A 328 -13.41 -10.60 -13.29
CA GLU A 328 -14.40 -11.57 -12.86
C GLU A 328 -15.07 -12.35 -14.00
N GLY A 329 -15.00 -11.84 -15.23
CA GLY A 329 -15.46 -12.53 -16.43
C GLY A 329 -14.37 -13.34 -17.15
N ASP A 330 -13.12 -13.22 -16.73
CA ASP A 330 -12.00 -13.91 -17.37
C ASP A 330 -11.85 -15.34 -16.83
N GLU A 331 -11.60 -16.30 -17.71
CA GLU A 331 -11.32 -17.69 -17.36
C GLU A 331 -9.80 -17.95 -17.39
N PRO A 332 -9.12 -18.00 -16.23
CA PRO A 332 -7.66 -18.15 -16.17
C PRO A 332 -7.17 -19.51 -16.69
N SER A 333 -8.01 -20.55 -16.66
CA SER A 333 -7.61 -21.89 -17.11
C SER A 333 -7.38 -21.99 -18.62
N TYR A 334 -7.84 -21.02 -19.42
CA TYR A 334 -7.57 -20.97 -20.86
C TYR A 334 -6.09 -20.74 -21.18
N THR A 335 -5.35 -20.07 -20.29
CA THR A 335 -3.92 -19.78 -20.49
C THR A 335 -3.04 -20.47 -19.45
N GLN A 336 -3.50 -20.56 -18.20
CA GLN A 336 -2.73 -21.11 -17.07
C GLN A 336 -3.48 -22.24 -16.32
N PRO A 337 -3.85 -23.36 -16.99
CA PRO A 337 -4.74 -24.39 -16.42
C PRO A 337 -4.19 -25.10 -15.18
N LEU A 338 -2.87 -25.34 -15.12
CA LEU A 338 -2.25 -26.03 -13.98
C LEU A 338 -2.22 -25.13 -12.73
N ALA A 339 -1.86 -23.87 -12.90
CA ALA A 339 -1.87 -22.89 -11.81
C ALA A 339 -3.30 -22.61 -11.32
N ALA A 340 -4.25 -22.41 -12.24
CA ALA A 340 -5.65 -22.20 -11.90
C ALA A 340 -6.23 -23.38 -11.10
N LYS A 341 -5.89 -24.62 -11.44
CA LYS A 341 -6.29 -25.80 -10.68
C LYS A 341 -5.67 -25.80 -9.27
N ALA A 342 -4.36 -25.58 -9.16
CA ALA A 342 -3.67 -25.54 -7.87
C ALA A 342 -4.24 -24.45 -6.94
N ILE A 343 -4.49 -23.26 -7.47
CA ILE A 343 -5.07 -22.13 -6.73
C ILE A 343 -6.50 -22.43 -6.27
N LYS A 344 -7.31 -23.07 -7.12
CA LYS A 344 -8.67 -23.48 -6.75
C LYS A 344 -8.69 -24.45 -5.57
N ASP A 345 -7.74 -25.37 -5.52
CA ASP A 345 -7.62 -26.39 -4.47
C ASP A 345 -6.87 -25.86 -3.22
N HIS A 346 -6.34 -24.65 -3.26
CA HIS A 346 -5.60 -24.02 -2.18
C HIS A 346 -6.54 -23.28 -1.23
N ASP A 347 -6.36 -23.46 0.08
CA ASP A 347 -7.12 -22.75 1.11
C ASP A 347 -6.82 -21.24 1.07
N THR A 348 -7.77 -20.41 1.52
CA THR A 348 -7.52 -18.97 1.67
C THR A 348 -6.62 -18.69 2.88
N VAL A 349 -5.93 -17.55 2.89
CA VAL A 349 -5.08 -17.17 4.03
C VAL A 349 -5.87 -17.06 5.34
N THR A 350 -7.12 -16.59 5.29
CA THR A 350 -8.03 -16.55 6.45
C THR A 350 -8.25 -17.96 7.00
N THR A 351 -8.51 -18.92 6.12
CA THR A 351 -8.70 -20.33 6.49
C THR A 351 -7.42 -20.95 7.06
N ILE A 352 -6.28 -20.73 6.39
CA ILE A 352 -4.97 -21.22 6.82
C ILE A 352 -4.64 -20.69 8.23
N TYR A 353 -4.81 -19.39 8.45
CA TYR A 353 -4.49 -18.76 9.71
C TYR A 353 -5.49 -19.10 10.83
N GLY A 354 -6.79 -19.19 10.51
CA GLY A 354 -7.81 -19.65 11.46
C GLY A 354 -7.53 -21.06 11.97
N LYS A 355 -7.22 -22.00 11.06
CA LYS A 355 -6.81 -23.37 11.42
C LYS A 355 -5.56 -23.38 12.29
N ARG A 356 -4.57 -22.52 11.99
CA ARG A 356 -3.35 -22.37 12.80
C ARG A 356 -3.68 -21.93 14.23
N LEU A 357 -4.49 -20.87 14.40
CA LEU A 357 -4.84 -20.37 15.74
C LEU A 357 -5.63 -21.39 16.57
N VAL A 358 -6.52 -22.16 15.93
CA VAL A 358 -7.25 -23.25 16.61
C VAL A 358 -6.29 -24.38 17.03
N ALA A 359 -5.39 -24.81 16.14
CA ALA A 359 -4.39 -25.84 16.45
C ALA A 359 -3.44 -25.43 17.59
N GLU A 360 -3.10 -24.13 17.67
CA GLU A 360 -2.29 -23.55 18.73
C GLU A 360 -3.09 -23.25 20.02
N SER A 361 -4.39 -23.55 20.05
CA SER A 361 -5.29 -23.21 21.17
C SER A 361 -5.33 -21.71 21.51
N ALA A 362 -5.02 -20.86 20.54
CA ALA A 362 -5.07 -19.40 20.68
C ALA A 362 -6.48 -18.84 20.48
N LEU A 363 -7.37 -19.61 19.82
CA LEU A 363 -8.77 -19.26 19.56
C LEU A 363 -9.60 -20.54 19.44
N ALA A 364 -10.84 -20.57 19.91
CA ALA A 364 -11.72 -21.72 19.72
C ALA A 364 -12.34 -21.71 18.32
N GLU A 365 -12.65 -22.90 17.77
CA GLU A 365 -13.30 -23.04 16.47
C GLU A 365 -14.64 -22.27 16.40
N GLN A 366 -15.39 -22.30 17.50
CA GLN A 366 -16.67 -21.57 17.64
C GLN A 366 -16.50 -20.05 17.53
N ASP A 367 -15.37 -19.50 17.97
CA ASP A 367 -15.09 -18.07 17.87
C ASP A 367 -14.80 -17.66 16.42
N VAL A 368 -14.17 -18.55 15.63
CA VAL A 368 -13.95 -18.35 14.19
C VAL A 368 -15.29 -18.35 13.44
N GLU A 369 -16.18 -19.30 13.74
CA GLU A 369 -17.53 -19.32 13.15
C GLU A 369 -18.37 -18.10 13.53
N ALA A 370 -18.28 -17.65 14.80
CA ALA A 370 -18.96 -16.45 15.27
C ALA A 370 -18.44 -15.19 14.55
N MET A 371 -17.14 -15.11 14.30
CA MET A 371 -16.50 -14.04 13.56
C MET A 371 -17.02 -13.98 12.11
N LEU A 372 -17.02 -15.09 11.40
CA LEU A 372 -17.58 -15.20 10.03
C LEU A 372 -19.05 -14.77 9.99
N THR A 373 -19.84 -15.23 10.97
CA THR A 373 -21.26 -14.91 11.09
C THR A 373 -21.49 -13.41 11.27
N ARG A 374 -20.74 -12.78 12.18
CA ARG A 374 -20.88 -11.35 12.47
C ARG A 374 -20.51 -10.47 11.27
N VAL A 375 -19.40 -10.75 10.61
CA VAL A 375 -18.97 -9.98 9.43
C VAL A 375 -19.97 -10.17 8.28
N SER A 376 -20.45 -11.39 8.06
CA SER A 376 -21.48 -11.66 7.04
C SER A 376 -22.80 -10.95 7.33
N ALA A 377 -23.21 -10.86 8.60
CA ALA A 377 -24.39 -10.11 9.01
C ALA A 377 -24.23 -8.61 8.72
N HIS A 378 -23.10 -8.03 9.09
CA HIS A 378 -22.81 -6.62 8.85
C HIS A 378 -22.89 -6.23 7.36
N LEU A 379 -22.33 -7.05 6.46
CA LEU A 379 -22.44 -6.83 5.01
C LEU A 379 -23.87 -6.95 4.47
N ARG A 380 -24.68 -7.84 5.05
CA ARG A 380 -26.10 -7.98 4.69
C ARG A 380 -26.92 -6.79 5.18
N ASP A 381 -26.69 -6.35 6.41
CA ASP A 381 -27.37 -5.19 6.99
C ASP A 381 -27.09 -3.94 6.15
N ALA A 382 -25.83 -3.72 5.74
CA ALA A 382 -25.45 -2.64 4.83
C ALA A 382 -26.14 -2.74 3.46
N GLN A 383 -26.27 -3.94 2.88
CA GLN A 383 -26.99 -4.12 1.61
C GLN A 383 -28.50 -3.87 1.76
N ASP A 384 -29.11 -4.34 2.85
CA ASP A 384 -30.54 -4.14 3.10
C ASP A 384 -30.87 -2.66 3.29
N GLU A 385 -29.98 -1.90 3.95
CA GLU A 385 -30.07 -0.44 4.06
C GLU A 385 -30.03 0.22 2.68
N VAL A 386 -29.00 -0.04 1.87
CA VAL A 386 -28.84 0.53 0.53
C VAL A 386 -30.03 0.19 -0.39
N ARG A 387 -30.55 -1.04 -0.33
CA ARG A 387 -31.73 -1.45 -1.11
C ARG A 387 -33.01 -0.76 -0.63
N SER A 388 -33.13 -0.45 0.66
CA SER A 388 -34.28 0.30 1.17
C SER A 388 -34.30 1.74 0.65
N GLU A 389 -33.12 2.35 0.46
CA GLU A 389 -32.96 3.70 -0.13
C GLU A 389 -33.35 3.72 -1.61
N GLN A 390 -33.01 2.67 -2.37
CA GLN A 390 -33.34 2.53 -3.78
C GLN A 390 -34.86 2.58 -4.05
N HIS A 391 -35.67 2.09 -3.11
CA HIS A 391 -37.14 2.10 -3.22
C HIS A 391 -37.77 3.47 -2.90
N ALA A 392 -36.99 4.45 -2.41
CA ALA A 392 -37.50 5.73 -1.91
C ALA A 392 -37.24 6.93 -2.83
N ARG A 393 -36.46 6.82 -3.93
CA ARG A 393 -36.15 7.93 -4.83
C ARG A 393 -36.66 7.72 -6.26
N THR A 394 -37.46 8.70 -6.71
CA THR A 394 -37.67 9.06 -8.13
C THR A 394 -36.81 10.29 -8.44
N ASP A 395 -36.10 10.23 -9.58
CA ASP A 395 -35.28 11.25 -10.27
C ASP A 395 -35.23 12.67 -9.72
N VAL A 396 -34.02 13.19 -9.54
CA VAL A 396 -33.64 14.56 -9.91
C VAL A 396 -32.15 14.57 -10.28
N LEU A 397 -31.84 14.90 -11.55
CA LEU A 397 -30.52 15.37 -11.97
C LEU A 397 -30.49 16.90 -11.75
N SER A 398 -29.44 17.42 -11.12
CA SER A 398 -29.09 18.84 -11.21
C SER A 398 -27.71 18.98 -11.81
N ASP A 399 -27.63 19.66 -12.96
CA ASP A 399 -26.38 20.21 -13.47
C ASP A 399 -25.85 21.22 -12.45
N SER A 400 -24.62 21.00 -11.97
CA SER A 400 -23.83 22.04 -11.33
C SER A 400 -22.99 22.74 -12.39
N ASP A 401 -23.27 24.02 -12.62
CA ASP A 401 -22.39 24.90 -13.40
C ASP A 401 -21.08 25.12 -12.62
N LEU A 402 -19.97 24.60 -13.13
CA LEU A 402 -18.63 24.99 -12.69
C LEU A 402 -18.29 26.35 -13.31
N ASP A 403 -18.52 27.42 -12.56
CA ASP A 403 -17.92 28.72 -12.84
C ASP A 403 -16.43 28.68 -12.42
N VAL A 404 -15.56 28.23 -13.33
CA VAL A 404 -14.13 28.48 -13.22
C VAL A 404 -13.87 29.92 -13.64
N GLY A 405 -14.28 30.85 -12.78
CA GLY A 405 -13.84 32.23 -12.85
C GLY A 405 -12.33 32.25 -12.67
N LEU A 406 -11.59 32.45 -13.75
CA LEU A 406 -10.18 32.83 -13.66
C LEU A 406 -10.17 34.26 -13.10
N ASP A 407 -9.88 34.38 -11.80
CA ASP A 407 -9.58 35.69 -11.22
C ASP A 407 -8.48 36.34 -12.06
N ALA A 408 -8.77 37.54 -12.57
CA ALA A 408 -7.77 38.33 -13.27
C ALA A 408 -6.61 38.58 -12.28
N VAL A 409 -5.41 38.13 -12.62
CA VAL A 409 -4.21 38.40 -11.81
C VAL A 409 -4.14 39.92 -11.58
N PRO A 410 -4.12 40.37 -10.31
CA PRO A 410 -4.11 41.80 -10.03
C PRO A 410 -2.85 42.43 -10.66
N PRO A 411 -2.96 43.63 -11.26
CA PRO A 411 -1.82 44.28 -11.89
C PRO A 411 -0.72 44.53 -10.85
N VAL A 412 0.50 44.14 -11.19
CA VAL A 412 1.69 44.35 -10.35
C VAL A 412 2.23 45.76 -10.60
N THR A 413 2.68 46.46 -9.55
CA THR A 413 3.24 47.81 -9.71
C THR A 413 4.63 47.78 -10.33
N LEU A 414 5.02 48.85 -11.03
CA LEU A 414 6.37 48.98 -11.57
C LEU A 414 7.43 48.94 -10.46
N GLU A 415 7.11 49.52 -9.30
CA GLU A 415 7.95 49.49 -8.11
C GLU A 415 8.25 48.05 -7.67
N ALA A 416 7.23 47.18 -7.61
CA ALA A 416 7.41 45.78 -7.27
C ALA A 416 8.24 45.02 -8.33
N LEU A 417 8.03 45.31 -9.62
CA LEU A 417 8.84 44.71 -10.69
C LEU A 417 10.33 45.10 -10.58
N VAL A 418 10.61 46.37 -10.27
CA VAL A 418 11.98 46.87 -10.05
C VAL A 418 12.60 46.23 -8.81
N GLU A 419 11.83 46.08 -7.73
CA GLU A 419 12.27 45.42 -6.51
C GLU A 419 12.62 43.95 -6.77
N ILE A 420 11.75 43.19 -7.44
CA ILE A 420 12.00 41.80 -7.84
C ILE A 420 13.26 41.70 -8.70
N ASN A 421 13.41 42.58 -9.71
CA ASN A 421 14.59 42.56 -10.58
C ASN A 421 15.90 42.89 -9.83
N ARG A 422 15.85 43.76 -8.80
CA ARG A 422 17.02 43.99 -7.95
C ARG A 422 17.32 42.77 -7.08
N ALA A 423 16.29 42.13 -6.53
CA ALA A 423 16.44 40.95 -5.68
C ALA A 423 17.00 39.74 -6.46
N THR A 424 16.58 39.53 -7.72
CA THR A 424 17.06 38.42 -8.56
C THR A 424 18.54 38.56 -8.96
N LEU A 425 19.08 39.78 -8.93
CA LEU A 425 20.48 40.08 -9.22
C LEU A 425 21.33 40.25 -7.97
N ALA A 426 20.71 40.29 -6.79
CA ALA A 426 21.42 40.42 -5.52
C ALA A 426 22.18 39.12 -5.22
N THR A 427 23.42 39.26 -4.75
CA THR A 427 24.25 38.13 -4.33
C THR A 427 24.78 38.36 -2.92
N PRO A 428 25.04 37.31 -2.15
CA PRO A 428 25.61 37.45 -0.81
C PRO A 428 26.98 38.13 -0.83
N ASP A 429 27.33 38.83 0.26
CA ASP A 429 28.65 39.45 0.40
C ASP A 429 29.77 38.40 0.20
N GLY A 430 30.71 38.71 -0.69
CA GLY A 430 31.83 37.84 -1.04
C GLY A 430 31.52 36.76 -2.09
N PHE A 431 30.31 36.72 -2.65
CA PHE A 431 29.98 35.83 -3.76
C PHE A 431 30.63 36.31 -5.06
N GLY A 432 31.54 35.51 -5.61
CA GLY A 432 32.22 35.80 -6.88
C GLY A 432 31.34 35.47 -8.08
N VAL A 433 30.55 36.45 -8.55
CA VAL A 433 29.77 36.31 -9.79
C VAL A 433 30.71 36.12 -10.96
N HIS A 434 30.41 35.15 -11.82
CA HIS A 434 31.17 34.92 -13.05
C HIS A 434 31.07 36.17 -13.96
N GLU A 435 32.18 36.56 -14.60
CA GLU A 435 32.26 37.82 -15.36
C GLU A 435 31.41 37.86 -16.65
N LYS A 436 31.04 36.69 -17.16
CA LYS A 436 30.01 36.51 -18.20
C LYS A 436 28.70 36.14 -17.55
#